data_AF-A0A834BM67-F1
#
_entry.id   AF-A0A834BM67-F1
#
_cell.length_a   1.000
_cell.length_b   1.000
_cell.length_c   1.000
_cell.angle_alpha   90.00
_cell.angle_beta   90.00
_cell.angle_gamma   90.00
#
_symmetry.space_group_name_H-M   'P 1'
#
loop_
_entity.id
_entity.type
_entity.pdbx_description
1 polymer ?
#
loop_
_entity_poly.entity_id
_entity_poly.type
_entity_poly.pdbx_seq_one_letter_code
_entity_poly.pdbx_strand_id
1 'polypeptide(L)'
;MDYSVGVLLRRAEKTVDMFACLAPFDLSLWACIAGTVLLVGLLVYLLNWLNPPRLQMGSMTSTTLYNSMWFVYGSFVQQGGEVPYTTLATRMMMGAWWLFALIVISSYTANLAAFLTITRIESSIQSLQDLSKQTDIPYGTVLDSAVYEHVRMKGMNPFERDSMYSQMWRMISRSNGSENNVLESQAGIQKVKYGNYAFVWDAAVLEYVAINDPDCSFYTVGNTVADRGYGIALQHGSPYRDVFSQRILELQQNGDMDILKHKWWPKNGQCDLYSSVDTKQKGGALDIKSFAGVFCILAAGVVLSCFIAMLETWWNKRKGSRVPSKEASSLQNETATSERRNAWSLRPRLKLGTNTWKSQASSHGLHQSSQLGGPLDDP
;
A
#
# COMPACT_ATOMS: atom_id res chain seq x y z
N MET A 1 -41.77 -3.17 6.92
CA MET A 1 -40.70 -2.28 7.44
C MET A 1 -40.68 -2.54 8.92
N ASP A 2 -39.66 -3.25 9.37
CA ASP A 2 -39.59 -3.67 10.75
C ASP A 2 -38.86 -2.58 11.53
N TYR A 3 -39.42 -2.20 12.67
CA TYR A 3 -38.84 -1.20 13.54
C TYR A 3 -37.73 -1.84 14.37
N SER A 4 -36.54 -1.27 14.27
CA SER A 4 -35.40 -1.64 15.07
C SER A 4 -34.63 -0.39 15.52
N VAL A 5 -33.95 -0.53 16.65
CA VAL A 5 -33.03 0.50 17.12
C VAL A 5 -31.69 0.27 16.44
N GLY A 6 -31.17 1.32 15.82
CA GLY A 6 -29.86 1.36 15.20
C GLY A 6 -28.99 2.45 15.79
N VAL A 7 -27.73 2.44 15.37
CA VAL A 7 -26.73 3.43 15.76
C VAL A 7 -26.09 3.99 14.51
N LEU A 8 -26.00 5.30 14.44
CA LEU A 8 -25.27 6.03 13.42
C LEU A 8 -23.90 6.39 13.96
N LEU A 9 -22.86 6.00 13.22
CA LEU A 9 -21.48 6.33 13.51
C LEU A 9 -20.84 7.02 12.31
N ARG A 10 -19.83 7.84 12.60
CA ARG A 10 -18.96 8.39 11.56
C ARG A 10 -17.97 7.32 11.12
N ARG A 11 -17.88 7.11 9.80
CA ARG A 11 -16.86 6.26 9.18
C ARG A 11 -15.49 6.83 9.52
N ALA A 12 -14.61 5.98 10.03
CA ALA A 12 -13.22 6.36 10.26
C ALA A 12 -12.64 6.86 8.93
N GLU A 13 -12.02 8.03 8.97
CA GLU A 13 -11.29 8.54 7.81
C GLU A 13 -10.16 7.56 7.53
N LYS A 14 -10.01 7.15 6.26
CA LYS A 14 -8.91 6.28 5.85
C LYS A 14 -7.61 7.05 6.12
N THR A 15 -7.00 6.83 7.28
CA THR A 15 -5.66 7.33 7.56
C THR A 15 -4.73 6.59 6.62
N VAL A 16 -4.31 7.27 5.56
CA VAL A 16 -3.33 6.69 4.64
C VAL A 16 -2.00 6.74 5.36
N ASP A 17 -1.56 5.59 5.86
CA ASP A 17 -0.23 5.48 6.42
C ASP A 17 0.78 5.80 5.33
N MET A 18 1.50 6.91 5.52
CA MET A 18 2.49 7.41 4.54
C MET A 18 3.61 6.38 4.29
N PHE A 19 3.77 5.39 5.18
CA PHE A 19 4.70 4.27 5.08
C PHE A 19 4.03 2.92 4.75
N ALA A 20 2.85 2.93 4.11
CA ALA A 20 2.16 1.71 3.66
C ALA A 20 3.06 0.78 2.79
N CYS A 21 4.10 1.32 2.16
CA CYS A 21 5.09 0.53 1.41
C CYS A 21 5.96 -0.38 2.31
N LEU A 22 6.21 0.00 3.58
CA LEU A 22 6.99 -0.81 4.53
C LEU A 22 6.12 -1.78 5.34
N ALA A 23 4.82 -1.51 5.43
CA ALA A 23 3.84 -2.30 6.16
C ALA A 23 3.70 -3.78 5.75
N PRO A 24 3.99 -4.23 4.50
CA PRO A 24 3.85 -5.63 4.13
C PRO A 24 4.79 -6.56 4.90
N PHE A 25 5.88 -6.05 5.47
CA PHE A 25 6.81 -6.85 6.26
C PHE A 25 7.05 -6.20 7.62
N ASP A 26 7.04 -7.02 8.66
CA ASP A 26 7.42 -6.58 10.00
C ASP A 26 8.87 -6.07 10.02
N LEU A 27 9.13 -5.07 10.88
CA LEU A 27 10.47 -4.51 11.07
C LEU A 27 11.51 -5.58 11.45
N SER A 28 11.08 -6.63 12.17
CA SER A 28 11.92 -7.78 12.49
C SER A 28 12.38 -8.54 11.24
N LEU A 29 11.50 -8.71 10.25
CA LEU A 29 11.83 -9.36 8.98
C LEU A 29 12.79 -8.49 8.15
N TRP A 30 12.56 -7.18 8.12
CA TRP A 30 13.48 -6.23 7.48
C TRP A 30 14.89 -6.30 8.08
N ALA A 31 15.00 -6.38 9.41
CA ALA A 31 16.28 -6.54 10.09
C ALA A 31 16.96 -7.88 9.72
N CYS A 32 16.19 -8.96 9.63
CA CYS A 32 16.70 -10.25 9.17
C CYS A 32 17.21 -10.20 7.73
N ILE A 33 16.48 -9.57 6.80
CA ILE A 33 16.90 -9.41 5.40
C ILE A 33 18.18 -8.57 5.32
N ALA A 34 18.27 -7.47 6.07
CA ALA A 34 19.51 -6.69 6.14
C ALA A 34 20.69 -7.53 6.67
N GLY A 35 20.44 -8.33 7.71
CA GLY A 35 21.42 -9.27 8.26
C GLY A 35 21.89 -10.32 7.25
N THR A 36 20.98 -10.92 6.47
CA THR A 36 21.35 -11.91 5.45
C THR A 36 22.12 -11.30 4.29
N VAL A 37 21.77 -10.09 3.83
CA VAL A 37 22.55 -9.35 2.82
C VAL A 37 23.99 -9.12 3.28
N LEU A 38 24.18 -8.67 4.54
CA LEU A 38 25.50 -8.45 5.10
C LEU A 38 26.30 -9.75 5.25
N LEU A 39 25.64 -10.82 5.72
CA LEU A 39 26.25 -12.14 5.87
C LEU A 39 26.71 -12.72 4.53
N VAL A 40 25.89 -12.62 3.48
CA VAL A 40 26.24 -13.09 2.14
C VAL A 40 27.32 -12.20 1.52
N GLY A 41 27.28 -10.88 1.73
CA GLY A 41 28.36 -9.96 1.35
C GLY A 41 29.71 -10.35 1.95
N LEU A 42 29.74 -10.71 3.24
CA LEU A 42 30.93 -11.20 3.93
C LEU A 42 31.38 -12.57 3.40
N LEU A 43 30.46 -13.51 3.16
CA LEU A 43 30.79 -14.81 2.60
C LEU A 43 31.40 -14.70 1.19
N VAL A 44 30.84 -13.84 0.33
CA VAL A 44 31.39 -13.58 -1.00
C VAL A 44 32.78 -12.96 -0.89
N TYR A 45 32.98 -12.01 0.01
CA TYR A 45 34.30 -11.43 0.27
C TYR A 45 35.32 -12.49 0.74
N LEU A 46 34.93 -13.37 1.68
CA LEU A 46 35.77 -14.47 2.16
C LEU A 46 36.13 -15.46 1.06
N LEU A 47 35.18 -15.83 0.19
CA LEU A 47 35.46 -16.71 -0.95
C LEU A 47 36.42 -16.05 -1.95
N ASN A 48 36.26 -14.74 -2.18
CA ASN A 48 37.15 -13.98 -3.07
C ASN A 48 38.55 -13.81 -2.46
N TRP A 49 38.65 -13.73 -1.14
CA TRP A 49 39.91 -13.70 -0.41
C TRP A 49 40.63 -15.05 -0.47
N LEU A 50 39.89 -16.16 -0.25
CA LEU A 50 40.44 -17.51 -0.26
C LEU A 50 40.83 -17.98 -1.67
N ASN A 51 40.07 -17.57 -2.68
CA ASN A 51 40.34 -17.89 -4.08
C ASN A 51 40.36 -16.60 -4.91
N PRO A 52 41.47 -15.83 -4.89
CA PRO A 52 41.56 -14.61 -5.67
C PRO A 52 41.35 -14.93 -7.15
N PRO A 53 40.39 -14.27 -7.82
CA PRO A 53 40.11 -14.54 -9.22
C PRO A 53 41.36 -14.22 -10.03
N ARG A 54 41.82 -15.19 -10.83
CA ARG A 54 42.90 -14.99 -11.81
C ARG A 54 42.35 -14.12 -12.94
N LEU A 55 42.26 -12.82 -12.69
CA LEU A 55 41.86 -11.84 -13.70
C LEU A 55 42.96 -11.78 -14.77
N GLN A 56 42.56 -11.91 -16.05
CA GLN A 56 43.43 -11.52 -17.17
C GLN A 56 43.76 -10.03 -17.03
N MET A 57 45.02 -9.68 -17.31
CA MET A 57 45.54 -8.31 -17.22
C MET A 57 44.59 -7.32 -17.92
N GLY A 58 43.93 -6.44 -17.15
CA GLY A 58 43.14 -5.33 -17.71
C GLY A 58 41.90 -4.90 -16.92
N SER A 59 41.22 -5.78 -16.20
CA SER A 59 40.03 -5.39 -15.41
C SER A 59 40.39 -5.13 -13.94
N MET A 60 40.61 -3.86 -13.61
CA MET A 60 40.94 -3.37 -12.27
C MET A 60 39.68 -3.16 -11.42
N THR A 61 38.81 -4.16 -11.27
CA THR A 61 37.86 -4.14 -10.15
C THR A 61 38.57 -4.75 -8.95
N SER A 62 39.28 -3.92 -8.18
CA SER A 62 39.87 -4.35 -6.91
C SER A 62 38.77 -4.96 -6.05
N THR A 63 38.93 -6.22 -5.63
CA THR A 63 37.99 -7.00 -4.82
C THR A 63 37.98 -6.48 -3.38
N THR A 64 37.57 -5.24 -3.19
CA THR A 64 37.42 -4.61 -1.87
C THR A 64 36.07 -4.99 -1.26
N LEU A 65 36.00 -5.01 0.07
CA LEU A 65 34.78 -5.31 0.84
C LEU A 65 33.58 -4.47 0.36
N TYR A 66 33.83 -3.20 0.05
CA TYR A 66 32.83 -2.27 -0.51
C TYR A 66 32.25 -2.75 -1.85
N ASN A 67 33.10 -3.14 -2.80
CA ASN A 67 32.66 -3.60 -4.12
C ASN A 67 31.87 -4.92 -4.02
N SER A 68 32.26 -5.81 -3.10
CA SER A 68 31.52 -7.07 -2.84
C SER A 68 30.16 -6.81 -2.20
N MET A 69 30.07 -5.90 -1.22
CA MET A 69 28.79 -5.54 -0.60
C MET A 69 27.86 -4.81 -1.57
N TRP A 70 28.38 -3.88 -2.36
CA TRP A 70 27.61 -3.17 -3.39
C TRP A 70 27.05 -4.12 -4.45
N PHE A 71 27.85 -5.12 -4.84
CA PHE A 71 27.40 -6.15 -5.77
C PHE A 71 26.28 -7.03 -5.19
N VAL A 72 26.42 -7.52 -3.95
CA VAL A 72 25.37 -8.32 -3.30
C VAL A 72 24.08 -7.51 -3.17
N TYR A 73 24.18 -6.23 -2.81
CA TYR A 73 23.04 -5.31 -2.82
C TYR A 73 22.42 -5.13 -4.21
N GLY A 74 23.23 -4.86 -5.25
CA GLY A 74 22.74 -4.69 -6.63
C GLY A 74 22.09 -5.96 -7.20
N SER A 75 22.59 -7.14 -6.82
CA SER A 75 21.97 -8.42 -7.18
C SER A 75 20.65 -8.67 -6.43
N PHE A 76 20.51 -8.18 -5.19
CA PHE A 76 19.25 -8.23 -4.46
C PHE A 76 18.18 -7.38 -5.14
N VAL A 77 18.52 -6.18 -5.62
CA VAL A 77 17.59 -5.27 -6.33
C VAL A 77 17.33 -5.69 -7.78
N GLN A 78 17.78 -6.89 -8.20
CA GLN A 78 17.64 -7.42 -9.57
C GLN A 78 18.31 -6.56 -10.67
N GLN A 79 19.18 -5.61 -10.29
CA GLN A 79 19.85 -4.72 -11.24
C GLN A 79 21.05 -5.40 -11.93
N GLY A 80 21.54 -6.51 -11.34
CA GLY A 80 22.68 -7.27 -11.85
C GLY A 80 24.01 -6.52 -11.69
N GLY A 81 25.12 -7.26 -11.76
CA GLY A 81 26.45 -6.66 -11.70
C GLY A 81 27.48 -7.57 -12.37
N GLU A 82 28.53 -6.98 -12.92
CA GLU A 82 29.59 -7.71 -13.59
C GLU A 82 30.66 -8.11 -12.58
N VAL A 83 30.49 -9.29 -11.96
CA VAL A 83 31.59 -9.95 -11.23
C VAL A 83 31.98 -11.21 -11.99
N PRO A 84 33.27 -11.36 -12.37
CA PRO A 84 33.71 -12.58 -13.04
C PRO A 84 33.68 -13.74 -12.05
N TYR A 85 32.65 -14.59 -12.13
CA TYR A 85 32.56 -15.82 -11.33
C TYR A 85 33.55 -16.86 -11.86
N THR A 86 34.72 -16.92 -11.24
CA THR A 86 35.81 -17.81 -11.65
C THR A 86 35.69 -19.23 -11.09
N THR A 87 35.04 -19.42 -9.94
CA THR A 87 34.93 -20.74 -9.27
C THR A 87 33.51 -21.31 -9.26
N LEU A 88 33.38 -22.64 -9.30
CA LEU A 88 32.10 -23.34 -9.20
C LEU A 88 31.38 -23.05 -7.87
N ALA A 89 32.12 -22.93 -6.77
CA ALA A 89 31.58 -22.63 -5.44
C ALA A 89 30.89 -21.26 -5.40
N THR A 90 31.52 -20.22 -5.98
CA THR A 90 30.92 -18.88 -6.06
C THR A 90 29.65 -18.88 -6.90
N ARG A 91 29.60 -19.67 -7.99
CA ARG A 91 28.41 -19.79 -8.84
C ARG A 91 27.23 -20.45 -8.11
N MET A 92 27.48 -21.55 -7.39
CA MET A 92 26.44 -22.22 -6.62
C MET A 92 25.91 -21.34 -5.48
N MET A 93 26.81 -20.60 -4.80
CA MET A 93 26.40 -19.66 -3.76
C MET A 93 25.57 -18.48 -4.31
N MET A 94 25.95 -17.94 -5.47
CA MET A 94 25.17 -16.89 -6.14
C MET A 94 23.82 -17.41 -6.64
N GLY A 95 23.76 -18.65 -7.13
CA GLY A 95 22.50 -19.30 -7.48
C GLY A 95 21.55 -19.41 -6.29
N ALA A 96 22.06 -19.83 -5.12
CA ALA A 96 21.29 -19.88 -3.88
C ALA A 96 20.85 -18.48 -3.42
N TRP A 97 21.72 -17.48 -3.54
CA TRP A 97 21.40 -16.08 -3.23
C TRP A 97 20.31 -15.50 -4.13
N TRP A 98 20.39 -15.74 -5.44
CA TRP A 98 19.36 -15.30 -6.38
C TRP A 98 18.02 -15.97 -6.12
N LEU A 99 18.01 -17.25 -5.78
CA LEU A 99 16.78 -17.95 -5.39
C LEU A 99 16.17 -17.33 -4.13
N PHE A 100 16.98 -17.02 -3.12
CA PHE A 100 16.52 -16.31 -1.92
C PHE A 100 15.96 -14.92 -2.26
N ALA A 101 16.69 -14.11 -3.04
CA ALA A 101 16.24 -12.77 -3.44
C ALA A 101 14.94 -12.81 -4.24
N LEU A 102 14.79 -13.77 -5.16
CA LEU A 102 13.55 -13.98 -5.93
C LEU A 102 12.37 -14.31 -5.03
N ILE A 103 12.55 -15.20 -4.03
CA ILE A 103 11.48 -15.55 -3.08
C ILE A 103 11.06 -14.31 -2.28
N VAL A 104 12.03 -13.56 -1.72
CA VAL A 104 11.73 -12.38 -0.90
C VAL A 104 10.98 -11.32 -1.70
N ILE A 105 11.42 -11.02 -2.93
CA ILE A 105 10.77 -10.00 -3.78
C ILE A 105 9.38 -10.49 -4.21
N SER A 106 9.25 -11.74 -4.61
CA SER A 106 7.96 -12.33 -4.98
C SER A 106 6.96 -12.25 -3.82
N SER A 107 7.36 -12.66 -2.63
CA SER A 107 6.53 -12.56 -1.42
C SER A 107 6.19 -11.12 -1.05
N TYR A 108 7.14 -10.18 -1.21
CA TYR A 108 6.89 -8.76 -0.99
C TYR A 108 5.82 -8.22 -1.95
N THR A 109 5.97 -8.50 -3.26
CA THR A 109 5.02 -8.04 -4.28
C THR A 109 3.63 -8.65 -4.08
N ALA A 110 3.56 -9.94 -3.71
CA ALA A 110 2.30 -10.61 -3.41
C ALA A 110 1.60 -10.03 -2.17
N ASN A 111 2.34 -9.80 -1.08
CA ASN A 111 1.75 -9.26 0.14
C ASN A 111 1.39 -7.78 0.00
N LEU A 112 2.18 -7.00 -0.74
CA LEU A 112 1.85 -5.63 -1.09
C LEU A 112 0.57 -5.57 -1.93
N ALA A 113 0.43 -6.43 -2.94
CA ALA A 113 -0.79 -6.51 -3.74
C ALA A 113 -2.01 -6.89 -2.89
N ALA A 114 -1.87 -7.86 -1.99
CA ALA A 114 -2.92 -8.24 -1.04
C ALA A 114 -3.27 -7.11 -0.06
N PHE A 115 -2.28 -6.34 0.41
CA PHE A 115 -2.49 -5.20 1.29
C PHE A 115 -3.23 -4.07 0.57
N LEU A 116 -2.90 -3.82 -0.70
CA LEU A 116 -3.56 -2.81 -1.53
C LEU A 116 -4.99 -3.20 -1.89
N THR A 117 -5.30 -4.49 -2.02
CA THR A 117 -6.68 -4.96 -2.20
C THR A 117 -7.45 -4.94 -0.89
N ILE A 118 -6.86 -5.29 0.25
CA ILE A 118 -7.56 -5.26 1.54
C ILE A 118 -7.49 -3.84 2.11
N THR A 119 -8.34 -2.93 1.63
CA THR A 119 -8.62 -1.71 2.38
C THR A 119 -9.42 -2.10 3.62
N ARG A 120 -8.74 -2.39 4.73
CA ARG A 120 -9.41 -2.59 6.02
C ARG A 120 -10.03 -1.25 6.42
N ILE A 121 -11.31 -1.08 6.11
CA ILE A 121 -12.11 -0.13 6.87
C ILE A 121 -12.28 -0.82 8.22
N GLU A 122 -11.37 -0.54 9.16
CA GLU A 122 -11.52 -1.00 10.53
C GLU A 122 -12.68 -0.24 11.17
N SER A 123 -13.91 -0.67 10.90
CA SER A 123 -15.05 -0.30 11.73
C SER A 123 -14.90 -1.10 13.02
N SER A 124 -14.41 -0.47 14.09
CA SER A 124 -14.21 -1.17 15.38
C SER A 124 -15.53 -1.64 16.01
N ILE A 125 -16.68 -1.12 15.55
CA ILE A 125 -18.01 -1.42 16.07
C ILE A 125 -18.86 -2.01 14.94
N GLN A 126 -19.10 -3.31 15.01
CA GLN A 126 -19.96 -4.03 14.05
C GLN A 126 -21.33 -4.39 14.63
N SER A 127 -21.49 -4.30 15.95
CA SER A 127 -22.72 -4.64 16.65
C SER A 127 -23.05 -3.63 17.75
N LEU A 128 -24.33 -3.53 18.13
CA LEU A 128 -24.74 -2.75 19.30
C LEU A 128 -24.10 -3.27 20.60
N GLN A 129 -23.79 -4.57 20.66
CA GLN A 129 -23.16 -5.18 21.82
C GLN A 129 -21.70 -4.74 21.98
N ASP A 130 -20.97 -4.58 20.88
CA ASP A 130 -19.60 -4.06 20.93
C ASP A 130 -19.59 -2.59 21.37
N LEU A 131 -20.57 -1.81 20.88
CA LEU A 131 -20.77 -0.43 21.31
C LEU A 131 -21.06 -0.33 22.81
N SER A 132 -21.89 -1.23 23.36
CA SER A 132 -22.26 -1.17 24.79
C SER A 132 -21.10 -1.50 25.73
N LYS A 133 -20.18 -2.37 25.29
CA LYS A 133 -19.00 -2.79 26.07
C LYS A 133 -17.93 -1.70 26.14
N GLN A 134 -17.75 -0.92 25.07
CA GLN A 134 -16.79 0.16 25.06
C GLN A 134 -17.32 1.42 25.76
N THR A 135 -16.40 2.24 26.28
CA THR A 135 -16.71 3.53 26.90
C THR A 135 -16.05 4.72 26.20
N ASP A 136 -15.27 4.46 25.15
CA ASP A 136 -14.44 5.49 24.48
C ASP A 136 -15.26 6.44 23.62
N ILE A 137 -16.33 5.93 23.00
CA ILE A 137 -17.26 6.74 22.19
C ILE A 137 -18.52 6.98 23.02
N PRO A 138 -18.81 8.24 23.43
CA PRO A 138 -20.07 8.56 24.05
C PRO A 138 -21.21 8.34 23.06
N TYR A 139 -22.30 7.75 23.53
CA TYR A 139 -23.51 7.55 22.74
C TYR A 139 -24.75 8.00 23.51
N GLY A 140 -25.76 8.40 22.75
CA GLY A 140 -27.00 8.93 23.28
C GLY A 140 -28.10 8.96 22.24
N THR A 141 -29.28 9.39 22.66
CA THR A 141 -30.49 9.45 21.82
C THR A 141 -31.19 10.80 21.98
N VAL A 142 -32.36 10.98 21.37
CA VAL A 142 -33.18 12.18 21.60
C VAL A 142 -33.95 12.03 22.90
N LEU A 143 -33.92 13.05 23.76
CA LEU A 143 -34.68 13.08 25.01
C LEU A 143 -36.19 12.93 24.76
N ASP A 144 -36.88 12.25 25.68
CA ASP A 144 -38.34 12.03 25.65
C ASP A 144 -38.88 11.39 24.36
N SER A 145 -38.02 10.64 23.65
CA SER A 145 -38.39 9.93 22.42
C SER A 145 -38.82 8.48 22.66
N ALA A 146 -39.45 7.88 21.65
CA ALA A 146 -39.79 6.46 21.68
C ALA A 146 -38.55 5.55 21.83
N VAL A 147 -37.41 5.95 21.27
CA VAL A 147 -36.13 5.23 21.39
C VAL A 147 -35.58 5.34 22.81
N TYR A 148 -35.64 6.54 23.41
CA TYR A 148 -35.24 6.77 24.79
C TYR A 148 -36.03 5.88 25.76
N GLU A 149 -37.36 5.89 25.65
CA GLU A 149 -38.21 5.07 26.52
C GLU A 149 -38.04 3.58 26.23
N HIS A 150 -37.80 3.18 24.97
CA HIS A 150 -37.50 1.79 24.62
C HIS A 150 -36.22 1.28 25.30
N VAL A 151 -35.13 2.04 25.22
CA VAL A 151 -33.85 1.66 25.86
C VAL A 151 -33.96 1.72 27.38
N ARG A 152 -34.75 2.65 27.94
CA ARG A 152 -35.04 2.74 29.37
C ARG A 152 -35.78 1.52 29.89
N MET A 153 -36.91 1.17 29.26
CA MET A 153 -37.71 0.01 29.68
C MET A 153 -36.86 -1.26 29.64
N LYS A 154 -36.17 -1.53 28.52
CA LYS A 154 -35.30 -2.70 28.38
C LYS A 154 -34.11 -2.69 29.33
N GLY A 155 -33.50 -1.53 29.56
CA GLY A 155 -32.34 -1.40 30.45
C GLY A 155 -32.69 -1.52 31.94
N MET A 156 -33.93 -1.24 32.33
CA MET A 156 -34.41 -1.33 33.72
C MET A 156 -35.13 -2.64 34.03
N ASN A 157 -35.46 -3.46 33.03
CA ASN A 157 -36.14 -4.74 33.20
C ASN A 157 -35.24 -5.77 33.92
N PRO A 158 -35.55 -6.22 35.15
CA PRO A 158 -34.72 -7.19 35.87
C PRO A 158 -34.75 -8.61 35.26
N PHE A 159 -35.78 -8.91 34.47
CA PHE A 159 -36.00 -10.20 33.82
C PHE A 159 -35.32 -10.32 32.45
N GLU A 160 -35.00 -9.18 31.83
CA GLU A 160 -34.37 -9.10 30.52
C GLU A 160 -32.85 -8.99 30.74
N ARG A 161 -32.16 -10.13 30.77
CA ARG A 161 -30.71 -10.24 31.05
C ARG A 161 -29.81 -9.70 29.93
N ASP A 162 -30.30 -8.81 29.08
CA ASP A 162 -29.50 -8.19 28.05
C ASP A 162 -28.57 -7.15 28.67
N SER A 163 -27.37 -7.62 29.02
CA SER A 163 -26.27 -6.78 29.52
C SER A 163 -26.00 -5.56 28.63
N MET A 164 -26.34 -5.65 27.35
CA MET A 164 -26.24 -4.57 26.36
C MET A 164 -27.14 -3.38 26.71
N TYR A 165 -28.47 -3.56 26.80
CA TYR A 165 -29.39 -2.44 27.04
C TYR A 165 -29.21 -1.83 28.43
N SER A 166 -28.85 -2.63 29.43
CA SER A 166 -28.50 -2.13 30.77
C SER A 166 -27.26 -1.22 30.75
N GLN A 167 -26.19 -1.64 30.06
CA GLN A 167 -24.98 -0.83 29.90
C GLN A 167 -25.28 0.43 29.07
N MET A 168 -26.06 0.30 28.01
CA MET A 168 -26.47 1.44 27.18
C MET A 168 -27.28 2.45 27.97
N TRP A 169 -28.26 1.99 28.74
CA TRP A 169 -29.06 2.86 29.59
C TRP A 169 -28.21 3.59 30.62
N ARG A 170 -27.22 2.94 31.23
CA ARG A 170 -26.30 3.59 32.18
C ARG A 170 -25.52 4.75 31.55
N MET A 171 -25.14 4.64 30.27
CA MET A 171 -24.45 5.70 29.54
C MET A 171 -25.40 6.84 29.14
N ILE A 172 -26.60 6.49 28.68
CA ILE A 172 -27.64 7.41 28.21
C ILE A 172 -28.26 8.21 29.36
N SER A 173 -28.46 7.58 30.51
CA SER A 173 -29.02 8.20 31.72
C SER A 173 -27.97 8.91 32.59
N ARG A 174 -26.69 8.84 32.21
CA ARG A 174 -25.60 9.53 32.90
C ARG A 174 -25.88 11.04 32.95
N SER A 175 -25.62 11.67 34.10
CA SER A 175 -25.87 13.11 34.31
C SER A 175 -27.32 13.52 34.00
N ASN A 176 -28.28 12.68 34.41
CA ASN A 176 -29.72 12.87 34.15
C ASN A 176 -30.06 13.00 32.65
N GLY A 177 -29.23 12.42 31.77
CA GLY A 177 -29.40 12.48 30.32
C GLY A 177 -29.00 13.80 29.66
N SER A 178 -28.48 14.78 30.41
CA SER A 178 -28.16 16.12 29.87
C SER A 178 -26.85 16.18 29.06
N GLU A 179 -25.93 15.26 29.29
CA GLU A 179 -24.56 15.31 28.73
C GLU A 179 -24.48 14.66 27.34
N ASN A 180 -25.06 13.47 27.20
CA ASN A 180 -24.93 12.67 25.98
C ASN A 180 -26.10 12.90 25.01
N ASN A 181 -27.33 13.03 25.52
CA ASN A 181 -28.52 13.09 24.68
C ASN A 181 -28.68 14.44 23.98
N VAL A 182 -29.56 14.45 22.98
CA VAL A 182 -29.87 15.62 22.16
C VAL A 182 -31.36 15.94 22.24
N LEU A 183 -31.76 17.18 21.95
CA LEU A 183 -33.17 17.58 21.92
C LEU A 183 -33.84 17.29 20.57
N GLU A 184 -33.05 17.21 19.50
CA GLU A 184 -33.54 17.00 18.14
C GLU A 184 -32.67 15.98 17.40
N SER A 185 -33.29 15.22 16.49
CA SER A 185 -32.60 14.21 15.68
C SER A 185 -31.52 14.82 14.77
N GLN A 186 -31.76 16.02 14.21
CA GLN A 186 -30.79 16.73 13.38
C GLN A 186 -29.53 17.11 14.16
N ALA A 187 -29.69 17.59 15.39
CA ALA A 187 -28.56 17.88 16.28
C ALA A 187 -27.75 16.61 16.59
N GLY A 188 -28.42 15.47 16.74
CA GLY A 188 -27.79 14.16 16.87
C GLY A 188 -26.89 13.81 15.67
N ILE A 189 -27.42 13.93 14.46
CA ILE A 189 -26.68 13.65 13.21
C ILE A 189 -25.47 14.58 13.06
N GLN A 190 -25.64 15.88 13.33
CA GLN A 190 -24.53 16.84 13.28
C GLN A 190 -23.45 16.53 14.32
N LYS A 191 -23.83 16.11 15.53
CA LYS A 191 -22.90 15.70 16.59
C LYS A 191 -22.07 14.49 16.18
N VAL A 192 -22.64 13.54 15.42
CA VAL A 192 -21.89 12.41 14.82
C VAL A 192 -20.96 12.89 13.71
N LYS A 193 -21.38 13.84 12.87
CA LYS A 193 -20.56 14.32 11.74
C LYS A 193 -19.27 14.99 12.20
N TYR A 194 -19.36 15.87 13.20
CA TYR A 194 -18.23 16.69 13.64
C TYR A 194 -17.56 16.22 14.93
N GLY A 195 -18.19 15.33 15.69
CA GLY A 195 -17.69 14.83 16.97
C GLY A 195 -17.43 13.32 16.98
N ASN A 196 -16.73 12.86 18.01
CA ASN A 196 -16.64 11.43 18.32
C ASN A 196 -17.86 11.03 19.15
N TYR A 197 -19.00 10.82 18.49
CA TYR A 197 -20.27 10.50 19.13
C TYR A 197 -21.03 9.48 18.30
N ALA A 198 -21.72 8.56 18.98
CA ALA A 198 -22.58 7.57 18.34
C ALA A 198 -24.06 7.88 18.65
N PHE A 199 -24.88 8.04 17.60
CA PHE A 199 -26.27 8.44 17.75
C PHE A 199 -27.20 7.24 17.65
N VAL A 200 -27.90 6.94 18.74
CA VAL A 200 -28.85 5.84 18.85
C VAL A 200 -30.24 6.33 18.45
N TRP A 201 -30.78 5.79 17.36
CA TRP A 201 -32.08 6.20 16.83
C TRP A 201 -32.79 5.07 16.08
N ASP A 202 -33.90 5.38 15.44
CA ASP A 202 -34.62 4.48 14.56
C ASP A 202 -33.75 4.08 13.35
N ALA A 203 -33.50 2.78 13.18
CA ALA A 203 -32.63 2.24 12.16
C ALA A 203 -33.06 2.66 10.73
N ALA A 204 -34.36 2.68 10.42
CA ALA A 204 -34.81 3.03 9.07
C ALA A 204 -34.50 4.50 8.72
N VAL A 205 -34.63 5.39 9.71
CA VAL A 205 -34.27 6.81 9.57
C VAL A 205 -32.77 6.97 9.40
N LEU A 206 -31.97 6.24 10.19
CA LEU A 206 -30.52 6.30 10.10
C LEU A 206 -29.99 5.76 8.77
N GLU A 207 -30.55 4.66 8.28
CA GLU A 207 -30.24 4.10 6.95
C GLU A 207 -30.54 5.13 5.86
N TYR A 208 -31.68 5.83 5.96
CA TYR A 208 -32.04 6.88 5.00
C TYR A 208 -31.04 8.04 5.01
N VAL A 209 -30.66 8.51 6.21
CA VAL A 209 -29.69 9.60 6.37
C VAL A 209 -28.33 9.20 5.81
N ALA A 210 -27.89 7.97 6.06
CA ALA A 210 -26.60 7.48 5.60
C ALA A 210 -26.55 7.23 4.07
N ILE A 211 -27.66 6.82 3.44
CA ILE A 211 -27.75 6.67 1.97
C ILE A 211 -27.71 8.02 1.25
N ASN A 212 -28.33 9.05 1.85
CA ASN A 212 -28.48 10.38 1.24
C ASN A 212 -27.40 11.38 1.63
N ASP A 213 -26.40 10.98 2.43
CA ASP A 213 -25.28 11.85 2.78
C ASP A 213 -24.35 12.03 1.55
N PRO A 214 -24.08 13.26 1.10
CA PRO A 214 -23.25 13.50 -0.09
C PRO A 214 -21.80 13.03 0.09
N ASP A 215 -21.30 12.98 1.34
CA ASP A 215 -19.91 12.66 1.66
C ASP A 215 -19.72 11.16 1.97
N CYS A 216 -20.79 10.36 2.02
CA CYS A 216 -20.79 8.97 2.49
C CYS A 216 -19.98 8.77 3.79
N SER A 217 -20.11 9.75 4.70
CA SER A 217 -19.29 9.86 5.91
C SER A 217 -19.81 9.03 7.08
N PHE A 218 -21.01 8.46 6.94
CA PHE A 218 -21.65 7.67 7.98
C PHE A 218 -21.69 6.19 7.65
N TYR A 219 -21.82 5.38 8.70
CA TYR A 219 -22.27 4.00 8.59
C TYR A 219 -23.24 3.70 9.74
N THR A 220 -24.15 2.77 9.48
CA THR A 220 -25.19 2.38 10.44
C THR A 220 -24.91 0.98 10.96
N VAL A 221 -25.07 0.80 12.26
CA VAL A 221 -25.01 -0.49 12.93
C VAL A 221 -26.38 -0.77 13.54
N GLY A 222 -27.05 -1.83 13.10
CA GLY A 222 -28.39 -2.19 13.55
C GLY A 222 -28.39 -3.46 14.38
N ASN A 223 -29.42 -3.63 15.22
CA ASN A 223 -29.70 -4.94 15.80
C ASN A 223 -30.39 -5.82 14.73
N THR A 224 -29.98 -7.07 14.60
CA THR A 224 -30.51 -8.00 13.58
C THR A 224 -31.91 -8.50 13.88
N VAL A 225 -32.41 -8.28 15.11
CA VAL A 225 -33.74 -8.69 15.54
C VAL A 225 -34.65 -7.47 15.62
N ALA A 226 -35.61 -7.39 14.70
CA ALA A 226 -36.68 -6.42 14.78
C ALA A 226 -37.67 -6.83 15.88
N ASP A 227 -38.01 -5.88 16.75
CA ASP A 227 -38.83 -6.13 17.92
C ASP A 227 -40.24 -5.53 17.78
N ARG A 228 -40.44 -4.62 16.81
CA ARG A 228 -41.72 -3.95 16.52
C ARG A 228 -41.87 -3.66 15.03
N GLY A 229 -43.02 -3.14 14.62
CA GLY A 229 -43.29 -2.66 13.26
C GLY A 229 -43.99 -1.31 13.26
N TYR A 230 -43.87 -0.56 12.16
CA TYR A 230 -44.64 0.66 11.96
C TYR A 230 -46.11 0.34 11.68
N GLY A 231 -47.00 1.24 12.10
CA GLY A 231 -48.45 1.10 11.87
C GLY A 231 -49.11 2.43 11.57
N ILE A 232 -50.28 2.37 10.94
CA ILE A 232 -51.14 3.53 10.69
C ILE A 232 -52.11 3.66 11.85
N ALA A 233 -52.08 4.80 12.55
CA ALA A 233 -52.98 5.09 13.65
C ALA A 233 -54.30 5.71 13.13
N LEU A 234 -55.42 5.20 13.64
CA LEU A 234 -56.78 5.70 13.38
C LEU A 234 -57.46 6.01 14.72
N GLN A 235 -58.46 6.89 14.70
CA GLN A 235 -59.25 7.16 15.90
C GLN A 235 -59.90 5.87 16.42
N HIS A 236 -59.93 5.71 17.74
CA HIS A 236 -60.53 4.54 18.37
C HIS A 236 -62.00 4.40 17.95
N GLY A 237 -62.37 3.21 17.47
CA GLY A 237 -63.72 2.94 16.94
C GLY A 237 -63.96 3.34 15.48
N SER A 238 -62.92 3.77 14.75
CA SER A 238 -63.06 4.10 13.32
C SER A 238 -63.50 2.88 12.50
N PRO A 239 -64.53 3.00 11.64
CA PRO A 239 -64.99 1.91 10.78
C PRO A 239 -63.96 1.52 9.71
N TYR A 240 -62.96 2.38 9.46
CA TYR A 240 -61.94 2.15 8.44
C TYR A 240 -60.80 1.24 8.92
N ARG A 241 -60.69 0.96 10.23
CA ARG A 241 -59.58 0.18 10.78
C ARG A 241 -59.39 -1.16 10.06
N ASP A 242 -60.48 -1.89 9.90
CA ASP A 242 -60.44 -3.24 9.32
C ASP A 242 -60.16 -3.19 7.82
N VAL A 243 -60.72 -2.19 7.13
CA VAL A 243 -60.47 -1.93 5.70
C VAL A 243 -58.99 -1.62 5.45
N PHE A 244 -58.39 -0.70 6.20
CA PHE A 244 -56.97 -0.37 6.06
C PHE A 244 -56.08 -1.57 6.39
N SER A 245 -56.42 -2.31 7.45
CA SER A 245 -55.63 -3.49 7.86
C SER A 245 -55.62 -4.57 6.78
N GLN A 246 -56.78 -4.86 6.18
CA GLN A 246 -56.88 -5.81 5.07
C GLN A 246 -56.07 -5.35 3.85
N ARG A 247 -56.16 -4.08 3.47
CA ARG A 247 -55.40 -3.55 2.33
C ARG A 247 -53.89 -3.56 2.55
N ILE A 248 -53.42 -3.31 3.78
CA ILE A 248 -51.99 -3.41 4.11
C ILE A 248 -51.50 -4.87 3.97
N LEU A 249 -52.30 -5.84 4.42
CA LEU A 249 -51.96 -7.26 4.26
C LEU A 249 -51.91 -7.68 2.80
N GLU A 250 -52.84 -7.20 1.97
CA GLU A 250 -52.80 -7.43 0.52
C GLU A 250 -51.51 -6.87 -0.11
N LEU A 251 -51.12 -5.64 0.24
CA LEU A 251 -49.87 -5.02 -0.23
C LEU A 251 -48.62 -5.80 0.23
N GLN A 252 -48.65 -6.36 1.44
CA GLN A 252 -47.56 -7.17 1.96
C GLN A 252 -47.48 -8.54 1.27
N GLN A 253 -48.62 -9.20 1.03
CA GLN A 253 -48.70 -10.48 0.34
C GLN A 253 -48.29 -10.38 -1.13
N ASN A 254 -48.61 -9.27 -1.79
CA ASN A 254 -48.23 -9.00 -3.17
C ASN A 254 -46.75 -8.59 -3.33
N GLY A 255 -46.05 -8.28 -2.23
CA GLY A 255 -44.68 -7.77 -2.26
C GLY A 255 -44.56 -6.30 -2.67
N ASP A 256 -45.68 -5.57 -2.79
CA ASP A 256 -45.69 -4.14 -3.13
C ASP A 256 -44.94 -3.30 -2.07
N MET A 257 -44.99 -3.75 -0.81
CA MET A 257 -44.23 -3.14 0.28
C MET A 257 -42.71 -3.21 0.04
N ASP A 258 -42.20 -4.30 -0.54
CA ASP A 258 -40.78 -4.46 -0.83
C ASP A 258 -40.36 -3.59 -2.03
N ILE A 259 -41.24 -3.46 -3.02
CA ILE A 259 -41.03 -2.55 -4.16
C ILE A 259 -40.93 -1.11 -3.67
N LEU A 260 -41.84 -0.68 -2.80
CA LEU A 260 -41.79 0.65 -2.19
C LEU A 260 -40.53 0.83 -1.34
N LYS A 261 -40.14 -0.18 -0.55
CA LYS A 261 -38.90 -0.14 0.22
C LYS A 261 -37.70 0.04 -0.70
N HIS A 262 -37.59 -0.72 -1.78
CA HIS A 262 -36.46 -0.62 -2.71
C HIS A 262 -36.44 0.73 -3.46
N LYS A 263 -37.61 1.31 -3.72
CA LYS A 263 -37.74 2.63 -4.36
C LYS A 263 -37.21 3.76 -3.48
N TRP A 264 -37.50 3.72 -2.18
CA TRP A 264 -37.12 4.79 -1.24
C TRP A 264 -35.79 4.53 -0.51
N TRP A 265 -35.41 3.26 -0.33
CA TRP A 265 -34.12 2.79 0.20
C TRP A 265 -33.44 1.90 -0.84
N PRO A 266 -32.85 2.48 -1.90
CA PRO A 266 -32.18 1.70 -2.93
C PRO A 266 -30.94 1.00 -2.36
N LYS A 267 -30.78 -0.30 -2.66
CA LYS A 267 -29.56 -1.05 -2.31
C LYS A 267 -28.32 -0.51 -3.02
N ASN A 268 -28.50 0.08 -4.20
CA ASN A 268 -27.45 0.66 -5.03
C ASN A 268 -27.48 2.20 -4.96
N GLY A 269 -27.51 2.76 -3.75
CA GLY A 269 -27.44 4.20 -3.53
C GLY A 269 -26.07 4.81 -3.88
N GLN A 270 -25.96 6.14 -3.75
CA GLN A 270 -24.67 6.84 -3.89
C GLN A 270 -23.65 6.35 -2.86
N CYS A 271 -24.12 5.97 -1.67
CA CYS A 271 -23.34 5.37 -0.61
C CYS A 271 -23.75 3.91 -0.41
N ASP A 272 -22.77 3.00 -0.45
CA ASP A 272 -23.01 1.60 -0.08
C ASP A 272 -22.89 1.46 1.45
N LEU A 273 -24.06 1.25 2.09
CA LEU A 273 -24.21 1.00 3.52
C LEU A 273 -23.75 -0.41 3.92
N TYR A 274 -23.77 -1.38 3.00
CA TYR A 274 -23.48 -2.80 3.25
C TYR A 274 -22.05 -3.20 2.86
N SER A 275 -21.29 -2.28 2.27
CA SER A 275 -19.86 -2.44 1.93
C SER A 275 -18.92 -2.71 3.12
N SER A 276 -19.40 -2.67 4.38
CA SER A 276 -18.64 -3.20 5.52
C SER A 276 -18.63 -4.73 5.59
N VAL A 277 -19.54 -5.41 4.89
CA VAL A 277 -19.70 -6.88 4.92
C VAL A 277 -19.58 -7.51 3.52
N ASP A 278 -19.99 -6.82 2.46
CA ASP A 278 -19.87 -7.35 1.10
C ASP A 278 -18.79 -6.63 0.28
N THR A 279 -17.71 -7.38 0.06
CA THR A 279 -16.47 -7.05 -0.66
C THR A 279 -16.69 -6.81 -2.16
N LYS A 280 -17.65 -5.98 -2.58
CA LYS A 280 -17.67 -5.45 -3.95
C LYS A 280 -16.86 -4.17 -4.01
N GLN A 281 -15.57 -4.31 -3.74
CA GLN A 281 -14.59 -3.34 -4.19
C GLN A 281 -14.64 -3.30 -5.72
N LYS A 282 -15.26 -2.24 -6.27
CA LYS A 282 -14.84 -1.76 -7.58
C LYS A 282 -13.35 -1.48 -7.44
N GLY A 283 -12.53 -2.21 -8.20
CA GLY A 283 -11.09 -2.00 -8.26
C GLY A 283 -10.82 -0.54 -8.63
N GLY A 284 -10.63 0.29 -7.60
CA GLY A 284 -10.27 1.68 -7.76
C GLY A 284 -8.85 1.77 -8.29
N ALA A 285 -8.57 2.77 -9.12
CA ALA A 285 -7.20 3.10 -9.45
C ALA A 285 -6.38 3.32 -8.17
N LEU A 286 -5.12 2.88 -8.19
CA LEU A 286 -4.19 3.07 -7.08
C LEU A 286 -4.06 4.57 -6.79
N ASP A 287 -4.38 4.97 -5.55
CA ASP A 287 -4.33 6.38 -5.14
C ASP A 287 -2.87 6.83 -4.98
N ILE A 288 -2.58 8.08 -5.34
CA ILE A 288 -1.24 8.68 -5.19
C ILE A 288 -0.81 8.72 -3.72
N LYS A 289 -1.78 8.80 -2.81
CA LYS A 289 -1.53 8.78 -1.37
C LYS A 289 -0.84 7.50 -0.90
N SER A 290 -1.12 6.36 -1.53
CA SER A 290 -0.46 5.08 -1.22
C SER A 290 1.02 5.05 -1.65
N PHE A 291 1.40 5.86 -2.64
CA PHE A 291 2.78 5.97 -3.14
C PHE A 291 3.57 7.16 -2.56
N ALA A 292 2.94 8.01 -1.75
CA ALA A 292 3.57 9.21 -1.17
C ALA A 292 4.89 8.88 -0.43
N GLY A 293 4.92 7.81 0.35
CA GLY A 293 6.14 7.37 1.05
C GLY A 293 7.31 7.04 0.12
N VAL A 294 7.04 6.43 -1.04
CA VAL A 294 8.07 6.08 -2.03
C VAL A 294 8.72 7.34 -2.59
N PHE A 295 7.91 8.36 -2.91
CA PHE A 295 8.42 9.66 -3.36
C PHE A 295 9.23 10.38 -2.28
N CYS A 296 8.80 10.32 -1.01
CA CYS A 296 9.55 10.89 0.11
C CYS A 296 10.93 10.23 0.28
N ILE A 297 11.02 8.89 0.18
CA ILE A 297 12.29 8.16 0.28
C ILE A 297 13.22 8.53 -0.87
N LEU A 298 12.70 8.64 -2.09
CA LEU A 298 13.47 9.07 -3.25
C LEU A 298 14.05 10.48 -3.05
N ALA A 299 13.22 11.42 -2.61
CA ALA A 299 13.66 12.80 -2.34
C ALA A 299 14.74 12.85 -1.26
N ALA A 300 14.57 12.11 -0.16
CA ALA A 300 15.58 12.00 0.90
C ALA A 300 16.91 11.41 0.37
N GLY A 301 16.85 10.40 -0.50
CA GLY A 301 18.02 9.79 -1.12
C GLY A 301 18.80 10.77 -2.02
N VAL A 302 18.10 11.59 -2.80
CA VAL A 302 18.72 12.62 -3.64
C VAL A 302 19.41 13.69 -2.77
N VAL A 303 18.73 14.17 -1.73
CA VAL A 303 19.30 15.17 -0.79
C VAL A 303 20.55 14.62 -0.10
N LEU A 304 20.50 13.37 0.37
CA LEU A 304 21.65 12.73 1.01
C LEU A 304 22.81 12.56 0.02
N SER A 305 22.54 12.18 -1.23
CA SER A 305 23.55 12.08 -2.29
C SER A 305 24.23 13.43 -2.56
N CYS A 306 23.45 14.50 -2.67
CA CYS A 306 24.00 15.86 -2.82
C CYS A 306 24.85 16.26 -1.61
N PHE A 307 24.41 15.93 -0.39
CA PHE A 307 25.16 16.23 0.83
C PHE A 307 26.50 15.48 0.89
N ILE A 308 26.52 14.19 0.54
CA ILE A 308 27.74 13.39 0.46
C ILE A 308 28.69 13.96 -0.59
N ALA A 309 28.19 14.29 -1.78
CA ALA A 309 29.00 14.90 -2.84
C ALA A 309 29.62 16.24 -2.39
N MET A 310 28.87 17.07 -1.67
CA MET A 310 29.40 18.31 -1.08
C MET A 310 30.51 18.02 -0.06
N LEU A 311 30.30 17.05 0.83
CA LEU A 311 31.31 16.66 1.83
C LEU A 311 32.58 16.10 1.18
N GLU A 312 32.47 15.25 0.15
CA GLU A 312 33.62 14.72 -0.57
C GLU A 312 34.40 15.83 -1.28
N THR A 313 33.70 16.75 -1.94
CA THR A 313 34.32 17.88 -2.62
C THR A 313 35.05 18.79 -1.63
N TRP A 314 34.44 19.01 -0.45
CA TRP A 314 35.03 19.80 0.62
C TRP A 314 36.21 19.11 1.28
N TRP A 315 36.12 17.80 1.54
CA TRP A 315 37.20 17.01 2.11
C TRP A 315 38.38 16.91 1.15
N ASN A 316 38.14 16.72 -0.15
CA ASN A 316 39.17 16.71 -1.18
C ASN A 316 39.79 18.09 -1.38
N LYS A 317 39.03 19.19 -1.29
CA LYS A 317 39.61 20.55 -1.26
C LYS A 317 40.49 20.78 -0.03
N ARG A 318 40.10 20.29 1.15
CA ARG A 318 40.90 20.40 2.39
C ARG A 318 42.15 19.50 2.40
N LYS A 319 42.06 18.28 1.88
CA LYS A 319 43.23 17.39 1.68
C LYS A 319 44.11 17.84 0.51
N GLY A 320 43.54 18.48 -0.50
CA GLY A 320 44.21 19.05 -1.67
C GLY A 320 45.18 20.19 -1.34
N SER A 321 45.14 20.75 -0.13
CA SER A 321 46.18 21.67 0.36
C SER A 321 47.47 20.95 0.83
N ARG A 322 47.57 19.62 0.75
CA ARG A 322 48.77 18.85 1.18
C ARG A 322 49.34 17.87 0.15
N VAL A 323 48.99 17.98 -1.14
CA VAL A 323 49.73 17.29 -2.21
C VAL A 323 50.08 18.33 -3.30
N PRO A 324 51.36 18.50 -3.66
CA PRO A 324 51.76 19.48 -4.67
C PRO A 324 51.13 19.14 -6.02
N SER A 325 50.71 20.19 -6.71
CA SER A 325 50.12 20.17 -8.04
C SER A 325 50.86 19.25 -9.01
N LYS A 326 50.13 18.35 -9.67
CA LYS A 326 50.56 17.67 -10.90
C LYS A 326 50.55 18.62 -12.12
N GLU A 327 50.78 19.92 -11.93
CA GLU A 327 51.12 20.87 -13.01
C GLU A 327 52.60 20.77 -13.43
N ALA A 328 53.43 19.98 -12.75
CA ALA A 328 54.81 19.73 -13.19
C ALA A 328 54.91 18.68 -14.33
N SER A 329 53.84 17.94 -14.64
CA SER A 329 53.88 16.90 -15.70
C SER A 329 53.49 17.42 -17.09
N SER A 330 52.76 18.54 -17.19
CA SER A 330 52.35 19.14 -18.47
C SER A 330 53.45 20.02 -19.07
N LEU A 331 54.20 20.77 -18.24
CA LEU A 331 55.29 21.64 -18.70
C LEU A 331 56.53 20.89 -19.19
N GLN A 332 56.76 19.65 -18.75
CA GLN A 332 57.87 18.82 -19.25
C GLN A 332 57.56 18.14 -20.60
N ASN A 333 56.28 17.90 -20.91
CA ASN A 333 55.86 17.31 -22.18
C ASN A 333 55.75 18.34 -23.31
N GLU A 334 55.44 19.61 -23.01
CA GLU A 334 55.44 20.68 -24.01
C GLU A 334 56.85 21.13 -24.43
N THR A 335 57.83 21.10 -23.51
CA THR A 335 59.23 21.43 -23.85
C THR A 335 59.85 20.36 -24.74
N ALA A 336 59.62 19.06 -24.45
CA ALA A 336 60.12 17.94 -25.26
C ALA A 336 59.45 17.82 -26.66
N THR A 337 58.21 18.29 -26.83
CA THR A 337 57.52 18.32 -28.14
C THR A 337 57.85 19.57 -28.97
N SER A 338 58.38 20.64 -28.36
CA SER A 338 58.89 21.80 -29.11
C SER A 338 60.28 21.53 -29.71
N GLU A 339 61.19 20.89 -28.97
CA GLU A 339 62.52 20.52 -29.47
C GLU A 339 62.45 19.48 -30.61
N ARG A 340 61.52 18.52 -30.52
CA ARG A 340 61.29 17.55 -31.61
C ARG A 340 60.69 18.19 -32.87
N ARG A 341 59.92 19.28 -32.79
CA ARG A 341 59.37 19.93 -33.99
C ARG A 341 60.43 20.71 -34.77
N ASN A 342 61.38 21.31 -34.08
CA ASN A 342 62.43 22.10 -34.73
C ASN A 342 63.48 21.22 -35.44
N ALA A 343 63.72 20.00 -34.94
CA ALA A 343 64.66 19.04 -35.52
C ALA A 343 64.21 18.38 -36.85
N TRP A 344 62.91 18.43 -37.19
CA TRP A 344 62.36 17.83 -38.42
C TRP A 344 62.29 18.77 -39.63
N SER A 345 62.67 20.05 -39.46
CA SER A 345 62.61 21.05 -40.53
C SER A 345 63.84 21.05 -41.46
N LEU A 346 64.85 20.22 -41.21
CA LEU A 346 66.11 20.21 -41.96
C LEU A 346 66.56 18.80 -42.37
N ARG A 347 65.84 18.10 -43.26
CA ARG A 347 66.43 17.06 -44.16
C ARG A 347 65.68 16.95 -45.51
N PRO A 348 66.38 16.71 -46.65
CA PRO A 348 65.78 16.74 -47.98
C PRO A 348 65.10 15.42 -48.38
N ARG A 349 64.07 15.52 -49.25
CA ARG A 349 63.33 14.42 -49.90
C ARG A 349 64.22 13.59 -50.83
N LEU A 350 64.13 12.26 -50.72
CA LEU A 350 64.54 11.29 -51.74
C LEU A 350 63.34 10.39 -52.11
N LYS A 351 63.09 10.26 -53.43
CA LYS A 351 62.08 9.38 -54.06
C LYS A 351 62.66 7.98 -54.34
N LEU A 352 61.76 6.98 -54.41
CA LEU A 352 61.73 5.71 -55.19
C LEU A 352 61.03 4.65 -54.31
N GLY A 353 60.22 3.69 -54.75
CA GLY A 353 59.83 3.14 -56.04
C GLY A 353 58.90 1.92 -55.76
N THR A 354 58.15 1.49 -56.77
CA THR A 354 57.04 0.52 -56.77
C THR A 354 57.42 -0.96 -56.60
N ASN A 355 56.38 -1.82 -56.50
CA ASN A 355 56.26 -3.25 -56.90
C ASN A 355 55.80 -4.17 -55.73
N THR A 356 55.03 -5.27 -55.80
CA THR A 356 53.90 -5.84 -56.61
C THR A 356 53.75 -7.33 -56.18
N TRP A 357 52.52 -7.90 -56.18
CA TRP A 357 52.15 -9.36 -56.24
C TRP A 357 52.46 -10.25 -55.01
N LYS A 358 51.77 -11.38 -54.67
CA LYS A 358 50.75 -12.24 -55.32
C LYS A 358 50.03 -13.16 -54.30
N SER A 359 48.84 -13.59 -54.71
CA SER A 359 47.89 -14.63 -54.25
C SER A 359 48.44 -15.97 -53.71
N GLN A 360 47.68 -16.67 -52.83
CA GLN A 360 47.20 -18.05 -53.09
C GLN A 360 46.12 -18.53 -52.09
N ALA A 361 45.05 -19.17 -52.59
CA ALA A 361 44.05 -19.93 -51.85
C ALA A 361 43.67 -21.20 -52.63
N SER A 362 43.46 -22.34 -51.95
CA SER A 362 42.78 -23.59 -52.36
C SER A 362 42.98 -24.60 -51.20
N SER A 363 42.12 -25.55 -50.77
CA SER A 363 40.74 -26.00 -51.04
C SER A 363 40.49 -27.28 -50.21
N HIS A 364 39.21 -27.70 -50.09
CA HIS A 364 38.65 -28.99 -49.58
C HIS A 364 38.53 -29.15 -48.05
N GLY A 365 37.39 -29.49 -47.42
CA GLY A 365 36.04 -29.90 -47.88
C GLY A 365 35.67 -31.34 -47.46
N LEU A 366 34.44 -31.54 -46.93
CA LEU A 366 33.67 -32.79 -46.62
C LEU A 366 33.53 -33.10 -45.11
N HIS A 367 32.38 -33.46 -44.49
CA HIS A 367 30.99 -33.82 -44.87
C HIS A 367 30.08 -33.54 -43.62
N GLN A 368 28.94 -32.84 -43.73
CA GLN A 368 27.53 -33.31 -43.79
C GLN A 368 27.02 -33.97 -42.47
N SER A 369 25.90 -33.60 -41.82
CA SER A 369 24.51 -33.58 -42.31
C SER A 369 23.53 -33.00 -41.26
N SER A 370 22.47 -32.30 -41.69
CA SER A 370 21.07 -32.41 -41.21
C SER A 370 20.17 -31.31 -41.84
N GLN A 371 19.18 -31.76 -42.62
CA GLN A 371 17.96 -31.01 -42.97
C GLN A 371 16.94 -31.14 -41.81
N LEU A 372 15.93 -30.28 -41.57
CA LEU A 372 14.76 -30.01 -42.44
C LEU A 372 13.84 -28.93 -41.81
N GLY A 373 13.20 -28.11 -42.67
CA GLY A 373 11.89 -27.43 -42.50
C GLY A 373 11.86 -26.15 -41.64
N GLY A 374 11.38 -24.97 -42.05
CA GLY A 374 10.57 -24.49 -43.18
C GLY A 374 9.60 -23.41 -42.64
N PRO A 375 9.50 -22.18 -43.17
CA PRO A 375 8.54 -21.17 -42.68
C PRO A 375 7.22 -21.24 -43.46
N LEU A 376 6.11 -20.91 -42.78
CA LEU A 376 4.76 -20.83 -43.32
C LEU A 376 4.33 -19.35 -43.31
N ASP A 377 3.93 -18.88 -44.49
CA ASP A 377 3.25 -17.60 -44.75
C ASP A 377 1.74 -17.69 -44.46
N ASP A 378 1.22 -16.57 -43.92
CA ASP A 378 -0.10 -15.91 -44.07
C ASP A 378 -1.44 -16.63 -43.72
N PRO A 379 -2.55 -15.89 -43.44
CA PRO A 379 -2.76 -14.43 -43.45
C PRO A 379 -3.15 -13.77 -42.11
#